data_AF-A0A930ERQ7-F1
#
_entry.id   AF-A0A930ERQ7-F1
#
_cell.length_a   1.000
_cell.length_b   1.000
_cell.length_c   1.000
_cell.angle_alpha   90.00
_cell.angle_beta   90.00
_cell.angle_gamma   90.00
#
_symmetry.space_group_name_H-M   'P 1'
#
loop_
_entity.id
_entity.type
_entity.pdbx_description
1 polymer ?
#
loop_
_entity_poly.entity_id
_entity_poly.type
_entity_poly.pdbx_seq_one_letter_code
_entity_poly.pdbx_strand_id
1 'polypeptide(L)' 'MSKWCFNYESGEYEEIDRDGFSISQGGYVFNWDDSEFRREEEEFNRWGFYHSIWGDEDD' A
#
# COMPACT_ATOMS: atom_id res chain seq x y z
N MET A 1 -7.52 -2.20 2.87
CA MET A 1 -7.30 -0.91 3.57
C MET A 1 -7.14 0.11 2.47
N SER A 2 -8.16 0.95 2.27
CA SER A 2 -8.17 1.90 1.17
C SER A 2 -7.43 3.17 1.55
N LYS A 3 -6.74 3.76 0.56
CA LYS A 3 -6.00 5.00 0.72
C LYS A 3 -6.43 6.01 -0.34
N TRP A 4 -6.20 7.28 -0.04
CA TRP A 4 -6.39 8.35 -0.99
C TRP A 4 -5.22 8.37 -1.97
N CYS A 5 -5.45 7.84 -3.16
CA CYS A 5 -4.45 7.65 -4.19
C CYS A 5 -4.81 8.45 -5.44
N PHE A 6 -3.80 8.88 -6.18
CA PHE A 6 -4.03 9.57 -7.45
C PHE A 6 -4.35 8.56 -8.54
N ASN A 7 -5.50 8.71 -9.19
CA ASN A 7 -5.89 7.94 -10.36
C ASN A 7 -5.38 8.67 -11.62
N TYR A 8 -4.48 8.04 -12.37
CA TYR A 8 -3.93 8.62 -13.60
C TYR A 8 -4.87 8.46 -14.81
N GLU A 9 -5.87 7.59 -14.75
CA GLU A 9 -6.90 7.47 -15.79
C GLU A 9 -7.93 8.61 -15.66
N SER A 10 -8.41 8.86 -14.44
CA SER A 10 -9.37 9.94 -14.16
C SER A 10 -8.68 11.31 -13.98
N GLY A 11 -7.41 11.34 -13.59
CA GLY A 11 -6.65 12.55 -13.26
C GLY A 11 -7.03 13.17 -11.91
N GLU A 12 -7.71 12.42 -11.04
CA GLU A 12 -8.21 12.88 -9.75
C GLU A 12 -7.76 11.95 -8.62
N TYR A 13 -7.80 12.44 -7.38
CA TYR A 13 -7.57 11.60 -6.21
C TYR A 13 -8.84 10.84 -5.86
N GLU A 14 -8.71 9.54 -5.64
CA GLU A 14 -9.80 8.64 -5.30
C GLU A 14 -9.42 7.73 -4.14
N GLU A 15 -10.42 7.14 -3.50
CA GLU A 15 -10.20 6.14 -2.47
C GLU A 15 -9.99 4.78 -3.13
N ILE A 16 -8.74 4.34 -3.22
CA ILE A 16 -8.33 3.12 -3.92
C ILE A 16 -7.77 2.13 -2.90
N ASP A 17 -8.25 0.90 -2.95
CA ASP A 17 -7.75 -0.19 -2.12
C ASP A 17 -6.41 -0.72 -2.65
N ARG A 18 -5.66 -1.45 -1.81
CA ARG A 18 -4.37 -2.05 -2.17
C ARG A 18 -4.42 -2.83 -3.50
N ASP A 19 -5.54 -3.47 -3.79
CA ASP A 19 -5.73 -4.27 -5.01
C ASP A 19 -6.03 -3.42 -6.26
N GLY A 20 -5.97 -2.09 -6.14
CA GLY A 20 -6.30 -1.15 -7.22
C GLY A 20 -7.79 -0.92 -7.40
N PHE A 21 -8.63 -1.30 -6.43
CA PHE A 21 -10.07 -1.10 -6.52
C PHE A 21 -10.48 0.29 -6.03
N SER A 22 -10.97 1.15 -6.93
CA SER A 22 -11.53 2.45 -6.59
C SER A 22 -12.91 2.29 -5.99
N ILE A 23 -13.05 2.65 -4.72
CA ILE A 23 -14.33 2.66 -3.99
C ILE A 23 -15.25 3.74 -4.57
N SER A 24 -14.68 4.88 -4.99
CA SER A 24 -15.41 6.00 -5.57
C SER A 24 -16.06 5.65 -6.91
N GLN A 25 -15.33 4.96 -7.80
CA GLN A 25 -15.85 4.53 -9.10
C GLN A 25 -16.53 3.16 -9.06
N GLY A 26 -16.27 2.36 -8.03
CA GLY A 26 -16.75 0.99 -7.91
C GLY A 26 -16.12 0.05 -8.93
N GLY A 27 -14.84 0.26 -9.26
CA GLY A 27 -14.15 -0.48 -10.32
C GLY A 27 -12.65 -0.58 -10.10
N TYR A 28 -11.99 -1.47 -10.85
CA TYR A 28 -10.54 -1.60 -10.81
C TYR A 28 -9.90 -0.52 -11.67
N VAL A 29 -8.95 0.18 -11.06
CA VAL A 29 -8.07 1.16 -11.69
C VAL A 29 -6.72 0.51 -11.84
N PHE A 30 -6.21 0.49 -13.07
CA PHE A 30 -4.90 -0.12 -13.35
C PHE A 30 -3.77 0.89 -13.26
N ASN A 31 -4.08 2.18 -13.46
CA ASN A 31 -3.10 3.25 -13.48
C ASN A 31 -3.37 4.23 -12.33
N TRP A 32 -2.80 3.95 -11.18
CA TRP A 32 -2.92 4.76 -9.97
C TRP A 32 -1.60 4.78 -9.19
N ASP A 33 -1.45 5.74 -8.28
CA ASP A 33 -0.25 5.86 -7.46
C ASP A 33 -0.24 4.88 -6.28
N ASP A 34 0.38 3.70 -6.50
CA ASP A 34 0.55 2.63 -5.51
C ASP A 34 1.86 2.71 -4.71
N SER A 35 2.63 3.79 -4.90
CA SER A 35 3.97 3.96 -4.32
C SER A 35 3.97 3.88 -2.78
N GLU A 36 2.96 4.47 -2.14
CA GLU A 36 2.79 4.42 -0.68
C GLU A 36 2.54 2.99 -0.16
N PHE A 37 1.76 2.19 -0.91
CA PHE A 37 1.51 0.79 -0.53
C PHE A 37 2.77 -0.07 -0.66
N ARG A 38 3.54 0.12 -1.72
CA ARG A 38 4.82 -0.58 -1.90
C ARG A 38 5.81 -0.24 -0.78
N ARG A 39 5.89 1.05 -0.44
CA ARG A 39 6.81 1.52 0.60
C ARG A 39 6.45 0.95 1.97
N GLU A 40 5.17 0.96 2.33
CA GLU A 40 4.71 0.34 3.58
C GLU A 40 4.97 -1.16 3.62
N GLU A 41 4.79 -1.87 2.51
CA GLU A 41 5.05 -3.31 2.45
C GLU A 41 6.55 -3.63 2.60
N GLU A 42 7.42 -2.85 1.96
CA GLU A 42 8.86 -2.95 2.15
C GLU A 42 9.26 -2.63 3.59
N GLU A 43 8.68 -1.57 4.19
CA GLU A 43 8.98 -1.22 5.57
C GLU A 43 8.48 -2.29 6.54
N PHE A 44 7.25 -2.80 6.36
CA PHE A 44 6.70 -3.87 7.18
C PHE A 44 7.53 -5.16 7.09
N ASN A 45 7.94 -5.55 5.88
CA ASN A 45 8.84 -6.69 5.69
C ASN A 45 10.21 -6.44 6.33
N ARG A 46 10.73 -5.22 6.24
CA ARG A 46 11.99 -4.84 6.89
C ARG A 46 11.85 -4.91 8.41
N TRP A 47 10.86 -4.28 9.01
CA TRP A 47 10.58 -4.34 10.45
C TRP A 47 10.36 -5.77 10.93
N GLY A 48 9.59 -6.59 10.20
CA GLY A 48 9.39 -8.00 10.50
C GLY A 48 10.68 -8.82 10.44
N PHE A 49 11.55 -8.54 9.47
CA PHE A 49 12.87 -9.18 9.37
C PHE A 49 13.82 -8.74 10.49
N TYR A 50 13.89 -7.45 10.80
CA TYR A 50 14.71 -6.93 11.91
C TYR A 50 14.23 -7.46 13.27
N HIS A 51 12.93 -7.56 13.49
CA HIS A 51 12.35 -8.17 14.69
C HIS A 51 12.65 -9.68 14.77
N SER A 52 12.72 -10.39 13.64
CA SER A 52 13.05 -11.82 13.63
C SER A 52 14.55 -12.12 13.75
N ILE A 53 15.43 -11.20 13.34
CA ILE A 53 16.88 -11.42 13.32
C ILE A 53 17.60 -10.89 14.57
N TRP A 54 16.99 -9.93 15.29
CA TRP A 54 17.52 -9.34 16.52
C TRP A 54 16.57 -9.49 17.72
N GLY A 55 15.40 -10.11 17.56
CA GLY A 55 14.39 -10.27 18.62
C GLY A 55 14.51 -11.54 19.47
N ASP A 56 15.57 -12.32 19.27
CA ASP A 56 15.85 -13.56 20.03
C ASP A 56 16.97 -13.39 21.10
N GLU A 57 17.51 -12.19 21.30
CA GLU A 57 18.65 -11.94 22.22
C GLU A 57 18.24 -11.39 23.61
N ASP A 58 17.06 -11.77 24.10
CA ASP A 58 16.61 -11.51 25.47
C ASP A 58 16.07 -12.81 26.13
N ASP A 59 16.92 -13.85 26.30
CA ASP A 59 16.80 -14.90 27.35
C ASP A 59 18.19 -15.33 27.86
#